data_AF-A0A1B7X912-F1
#
_entry.id   AF-A0A1B7X912-F1
#
_cell.length_a   1.000
_cell.length_b   1.000
_cell.length_c   1.000
_cell.angle_alpha   90.00
_cell.angle_beta   90.00
_cell.angle_gamma   90.00
#
_symmetry.space_group_name_H-M   'P 1'
#
loop_
_entity.id
_entity.type
_entity.pdbx_description
1 polymer ?
#
loop_
_entity_poly.entity_id
_entity_poly.type
_entity_poly.pdbx_seq_one_letter_code
_entity_poly.pdbx_strand_id
1 'polypeptide(L)'
;MKKLLVRLDVQYMESPVTILKENGCSLYIEAAELNVSDELIRNIEDWDEEFQATLAPYPPDSSFSSKDAEQKHRNRGYILKQCLQEELGDEYLVVDGAEWHQDYKQRNYQYDKAVILLNAHYGRNSVLIVKEGGCRETVDLNISDELRRDIHDWDREFQATRVLYPLASSFPSKEAAKIHQDHGRILRQRLQDEIGGEYLVIYLLNYGSRYVVTNQNMMTRAIQRLRDEIGDERRVIFLINDERRHPETCFFLYCCRVLRFYWTVALSYVSSFFIHLLSRNNH
;
A
#
# COMPACT_ATOMS: atom_id res chain seq x y z
N MET A 1 14.40 4.76 -24.62
CA MET A 1 13.16 4.37 -23.91
C MET A 1 13.53 3.87 -22.51
N LYS A 2 12.71 4.15 -21.50
CA LYS A 2 12.91 3.58 -20.14
C LYS A 2 12.40 2.13 -20.20
N LYS A 3 13.25 1.16 -19.88
CA LYS A 3 12.85 -0.26 -19.82
C LYS A 3 11.77 -0.46 -18.75
N LEU A 4 10.74 -1.25 -19.04
CA LEU A 4 9.74 -1.68 -18.03
C LEU A 4 10.42 -2.61 -17.02
N LEU A 5 10.17 -2.42 -15.73
CA LEU A 5 10.80 -3.26 -14.70
C LEU A 5 9.89 -4.44 -14.41
N VAL A 6 10.41 -5.66 -14.40
CA VAL A 6 9.70 -6.88 -14.01
C VAL A 6 10.46 -7.49 -12.85
N ARG A 7 9.79 -7.77 -11.74
CA ARG A 7 10.31 -8.54 -10.62
C ARG A 7 9.90 -9.98 -10.77
N LEU A 8 10.85 -10.89 -10.56
CA LEU A 8 10.58 -12.29 -10.24
C LEU A 8 11.09 -12.56 -8.82
N ASP A 9 10.19 -12.83 -7.88
CA ASP A 9 10.53 -13.09 -6.49
C ASP A 9 9.47 -13.96 -5.82
N VAL A 10 9.84 -14.72 -4.79
CA VAL A 10 8.85 -15.48 -4.01
C VAL A 10 7.99 -14.53 -3.19
N GLN A 11 6.68 -14.78 -3.13
CA GLN A 11 5.74 -13.92 -2.41
C GLN A 11 4.75 -14.78 -1.62
N TYR A 12 4.36 -14.37 -0.43
CA TYR A 12 3.39 -15.13 0.36
C TYR A 12 1.99 -15.02 -0.25
N MET A 13 1.43 -16.13 -0.75
CA MET A 13 0.06 -16.23 -1.30
C MET A 13 -0.25 -15.23 -2.44
N GLU A 14 0.76 -14.80 -3.20
CA GLU A 14 0.63 -13.84 -4.28
C GLU A 14 1.50 -14.31 -5.46
N SER A 15 1.21 -13.84 -6.67
CA SER A 15 2.01 -14.21 -7.85
C SER A 15 3.49 -13.83 -7.68
N PRO A 16 4.43 -14.68 -8.17
CA PRO A 16 5.86 -14.40 -8.12
C PRO A 16 6.30 -13.29 -9.08
N VAL A 17 5.43 -12.87 -10.01
CA VAL A 17 5.74 -11.85 -11.02
C VAL A 17 5.12 -10.51 -10.65
N THR A 18 5.92 -9.45 -10.67
CA THR A 18 5.45 -8.08 -10.49
C THR A 18 5.95 -7.17 -11.61
N ILE A 19 5.08 -6.42 -12.28
CA ILE A 19 5.50 -5.43 -13.28
C ILE A 19 5.41 -4.00 -12.73
N LEU A 20 6.44 -3.18 -12.98
CA LEU A 20 6.41 -1.74 -12.74
C LEU A 20 5.97 -1.01 -14.02
N LYS A 21 4.81 -0.39 -13.95
CA LYS A 21 4.29 0.49 -15.00
C LYS A 21 5.01 1.84 -14.99
N GLU A 22 4.93 2.54 -16.11
CA GLU A 22 5.54 3.86 -16.29
C GLU A 22 5.10 4.90 -15.25
N ASN A 23 3.88 4.77 -14.73
CA ASN A 23 3.32 5.64 -13.68
C ASN A 23 3.84 5.33 -12.27
N GLY A 24 4.78 4.39 -12.11
CA GLY A 24 5.35 4.00 -10.83
C GLY A 24 4.55 2.92 -10.07
N CYS A 25 3.44 2.42 -10.63
CA CYS A 25 2.70 1.31 -10.05
C CYS A 25 3.40 -0.02 -10.24
N SER A 26 3.53 -0.78 -9.15
CA SER A 26 3.75 -2.22 -9.19
C SER A 26 2.42 -2.97 -9.25
N LEU A 27 2.31 -3.97 -10.12
CA LEU A 27 1.17 -4.89 -10.20
C LEU A 27 1.67 -6.32 -10.21
N TYR A 28 1.10 -7.14 -9.34
CA TYR A 28 1.16 -8.59 -9.49
C TYR A 28 0.39 -8.98 -10.74
N ILE A 29 0.99 -9.84 -11.55
CA ILE A 29 0.40 -10.39 -12.78
C ILE A 29 0.69 -11.88 -12.79
N GLU A 30 -0.16 -12.67 -13.43
CA GLU A 30 0.16 -14.08 -13.65
C GLU A 30 1.33 -14.22 -14.64
N ALA A 31 2.11 -15.29 -14.52
CA ALA A 31 3.19 -15.56 -15.48
C ALA A 31 2.62 -15.68 -16.92
N ALA A 32 1.42 -16.23 -17.06
CA ALA A 32 0.70 -16.34 -18.33
C ALA A 32 0.27 -15.00 -18.95
N GLU A 33 0.30 -13.90 -18.20
CA GLU A 33 0.08 -12.56 -18.74
C GLU A 33 1.33 -11.98 -19.42
N LEU A 34 2.49 -12.62 -19.23
CA LEU A 34 3.71 -12.27 -19.96
C LEU A 34 3.71 -12.94 -21.33
N ASN A 35 4.19 -12.22 -22.35
CA ASN A 35 4.37 -12.76 -23.70
C ASN A 35 5.65 -13.62 -23.77
N VAL A 36 5.65 -14.73 -23.04
CA VAL A 36 6.75 -15.71 -22.93
C VAL A 36 6.22 -17.12 -23.18
N SER A 37 7.11 -18.10 -23.28
CA SER A 37 6.80 -19.47 -23.63
C SER A 37 6.00 -20.19 -22.54
N ASP A 38 5.11 -21.09 -22.96
CA ASP A 38 4.35 -21.97 -22.05
C ASP A 38 5.27 -22.86 -21.18
N GLU A 39 6.49 -23.13 -21.64
CA GLU A 39 7.50 -23.82 -20.85
C GLU A 39 8.00 -22.95 -19.69
N LEU A 40 8.36 -21.69 -19.97
CA LEU A 40 8.81 -20.77 -18.92
C LEU A 40 7.71 -20.44 -17.92
N ILE A 41 6.46 -20.27 -18.39
CA ILE A 41 5.29 -20.05 -17.52
C ILE A 41 5.17 -21.20 -16.51
N ARG A 42 5.12 -22.44 -16.98
CA ARG A 42 5.04 -23.62 -16.11
C ARG A 42 6.23 -23.72 -15.15
N ASN A 43 7.43 -23.41 -15.62
CA ASN A 43 8.62 -23.47 -14.79
C ASN A 43 8.61 -22.42 -13.65
N ILE A 44 7.99 -21.25 -13.86
CA ILE A 44 7.79 -20.22 -12.84
C ILE A 44 6.69 -20.64 -11.86
N GLU A 45 5.57 -21.17 -12.35
CA GLU A 45 4.47 -21.67 -11.52
C GLU A 45 4.93 -22.81 -10.62
N ASP A 46 5.62 -23.82 -11.17
CA ASP A 46 6.20 -24.93 -10.41
C ASP A 46 7.24 -24.47 -9.37
N TRP A 47 7.90 -23.34 -9.63
CA TRP A 47 8.84 -22.75 -8.68
C TRP A 47 8.08 -22.06 -7.56
N ASP A 48 7.07 -21.24 -7.85
CA ASP A 48 6.27 -20.61 -6.80
C ASP A 48 5.50 -21.62 -5.95
N GLU A 49 4.87 -22.63 -6.55
CA GLU A 49 4.16 -23.69 -5.82
C GLU A 49 5.08 -24.43 -4.83
N GLU A 50 6.33 -24.68 -5.21
CA GLU A 50 7.35 -25.25 -4.33
C GLU A 50 7.57 -24.37 -3.10
N PHE A 51 7.66 -23.05 -3.28
CA PHE A 51 7.79 -22.10 -2.17
C PHE A 51 6.53 -22.06 -1.30
N GLN A 52 5.34 -21.95 -1.91
CA GLN A 52 4.08 -21.89 -1.18
C GLN A 52 3.87 -23.12 -0.30
N ALA A 53 4.28 -24.30 -0.78
CA ALA A 53 4.21 -25.55 -0.02
C ALA A 53 5.09 -25.57 1.23
N THR A 54 6.09 -24.67 1.33
CA THR A 54 6.97 -24.57 2.51
C THR A 54 6.40 -23.69 3.63
N LEU A 55 5.31 -22.96 3.40
CA LEU A 55 4.83 -21.95 4.34
C LEU A 55 4.13 -22.58 5.55
N ALA A 56 4.54 -22.17 6.76
CA ALA A 56 3.87 -22.57 7.99
C ALA A 56 2.50 -21.87 8.16
N PRO A 57 1.55 -22.46 8.92
CA PRO A 57 0.22 -21.86 9.12
C PRO A 57 0.25 -20.47 9.77
N TYR A 58 1.14 -20.23 10.75
CA TYR A 58 1.43 -18.91 11.33
C TYR A 58 2.58 -18.94 12.37
N PRO A 59 3.54 -17.98 12.37
CA PRO A 59 3.77 -16.99 11.31
C PRO A 59 4.18 -17.68 10.00
N PRO A 60 3.95 -17.05 8.84
CA PRO A 60 4.23 -17.63 7.54
C PRO A 60 5.71 -17.55 7.19
N ASP A 61 6.55 -18.21 8.00
CA ASP A 61 7.96 -18.37 7.71
C ASP A 61 8.12 -19.55 6.73
N SER A 62 9.02 -19.39 5.75
CA SER A 62 9.38 -20.51 4.87
C SER A 62 10.02 -21.60 5.71
N SER A 63 9.47 -22.80 5.66
CA SER A 63 9.93 -23.95 6.43
C SER A 63 10.63 -24.96 5.52
N PHE A 64 11.49 -24.48 4.61
CA PHE A 64 12.34 -25.36 3.82
C PHE A 64 13.03 -26.38 4.74
N SER A 65 13.02 -27.65 4.32
CA SER A 65 13.52 -28.76 5.14
C SER A 65 15.00 -28.67 5.50
N SER A 66 15.76 -27.86 4.74
CA SER A 66 17.18 -27.59 4.97
C SER A 66 17.61 -26.30 4.25
N LYS A 67 18.74 -25.74 4.68
CA LYS A 67 19.39 -24.63 3.97
C LYS A 67 19.80 -24.99 2.54
N ASP A 68 20.13 -26.27 2.28
CA ASP A 68 20.47 -26.75 0.95
C ASP A 68 19.24 -26.75 0.03
N ALA A 69 18.06 -27.10 0.54
CA ALA A 69 16.81 -27.01 -0.20
C ALA A 69 16.46 -25.56 -0.54
N GLU A 70 16.54 -24.66 0.45
CA GLU A 70 16.35 -23.22 0.25
C GLU A 70 17.34 -22.66 -0.80
N GLN A 71 18.61 -23.08 -0.75
CA GLN A 71 19.62 -22.63 -1.71
C GLN A 71 19.36 -23.14 -3.13
N LYS A 72 18.95 -24.41 -3.29
CA LYS A 72 18.56 -24.97 -4.59
C LYS A 72 17.39 -24.20 -5.19
N HIS A 73 16.38 -23.91 -4.38
CA HIS A 73 15.22 -23.14 -4.79
C HIS A 73 15.60 -21.71 -5.22
N ARG A 74 16.48 -21.03 -4.45
CA ARG A 74 17.03 -19.71 -4.85
C ARG A 74 17.79 -19.77 -6.16
N ASN A 75 18.65 -20.78 -6.35
CA ASN A 75 19.42 -20.96 -7.59
C ASN A 75 18.50 -21.16 -8.81
N ARG A 76 17.40 -21.91 -8.64
CA ARG A 76 16.37 -22.06 -9.68
C ARG A 76 15.72 -20.71 -10.02
N GLY A 77 15.38 -19.90 -9.02
CA GLY A 77 14.86 -18.54 -9.23
C GLY A 77 15.79 -17.65 -10.06
N TYR A 78 17.12 -17.72 -9.83
CA TYR A 78 18.09 -16.98 -10.65
C TYR A 78 18.12 -17.43 -12.11
N ILE A 79 18.01 -18.74 -12.37
CA ILE A 79 17.96 -19.28 -13.74
C ILE A 79 16.67 -18.81 -14.43
N LEU A 80 15.52 -18.91 -13.75
CA LEU A 80 14.24 -18.46 -14.28
C LEU A 80 14.23 -16.97 -14.62
N LYS A 81 14.84 -16.14 -13.76
CA LYS A 81 15.04 -14.71 -14.03
C LYS A 81 15.83 -14.47 -15.32
N GLN A 82 16.89 -15.24 -15.57
CA GLN A 82 17.70 -15.14 -16.80
C GLN A 82 16.89 -15.53 -18.02
N CYS A 83 16.20 -16.68 -17.99
CA CYS A 83 15.31 -17.10 -19.08
C CYS A 83 14.22 -16.06 -19.35
N LEU A 84 13.65 -15.48 -18.30
CA LEU A 84 12.63 -14.45 -18.41
C LEU A 84 13.17 -13.17 -19.06
N GLN A 85 14.40 -12.77 -18.73
CA GLN A 85 15.07 -11.63 -19.36
C GLN A 85 15.37 -11.90 -20.85
N GLU A 86 15.76 -13.12 -21.20
CA GLU A 86 16.03 -13.53 -22.59
C GLU A 86 14.75 -13.49 -23.45
N GLU A 87 13.65 -14.03 -22.94
CA GLU A 87 12.38 -14.10 -23.68
C GLU A 87 11.66 -12.75 -23.79
N LEU A 88 11.68 -11.94 -22.74
CA LEU A 88 11.09 -10.59 -22.77
C LEU A 88 11.95 -9.59 -23.56
N GLY A 89 13.23 -9.90 -23.77
CA GLY A 89 14.15 -9.06 -24.52
C GLY A 89 14.43 -7.71 -23.86
N ASP A 90 14.93 -6.76 -24.66
CA ASP A 90 15.50 -5.51 -24.17
C ASP A 90 14.47 -4.45 -23.74
N GLU A 91 13.20 -4.65 -24.01
CA GLU A 91 12.12 -3.73 -23.58
C GLU A 91 11.90 -3.80 -22.06
N TYR A 92 12.26 -4.92 -21.46
CA TYR A 92 12.11 -5.19 -20.03
C TYR A 92 13.48 -5.28 -19.34
N LEU A 93 13.49 -4.89 -18.07
CA LEU A 93 14.56 -5.18 -17.13
C LEU A 93 13.99 -6.12 -16.07
N VAL A 94 14.45 -7.37 -16.06
CA VAL A 94 14.02 -8.37 -15.10
C VAL A 94 14.97 -8.38 -13.91
N VAL A 95 14.41 -8.19 -12.71
CA VAL A 95 15.14 -8.10 -11.44
C VAL A 95 14.61 -9.10 -10.43
N ASP A 96 15.43 -9.50 -9.46
CA ASP A 96 14.96 -10.24 -8.29
C ASP A 96 14.48 -9.30 -7.18
N GLY A 97 14.03 -9.86 -6.05
CA GLY A 97 13.60 -9.09 -4.89
C GLY A 97 14.65 -8.13 -4.33
N ALA A 98 15.92 -8.53 -4.30
CA ALA A 98 17.00 -7.70 -3.74
C ALA A 98 17.32 -6.52 -4.66
N GLU A 99 17.43 -6.78 -5.96
CA GLU A 99 17.66 -5.78 -7.00
C GLU A 99 16.47 -4.83 -7.16
N TRP A 100 15.24 -5.35 -7.08
CA TRP A 100 14.02 -4.54 -7.15
C TRP A 100 14.05 -3.42 -6.12
N HIS A 101 14.46 -3.70 -4.88
CA HIS A 101 14.56 -2.66 -3.85
C HIS A 101 15.57 -1.56 -4.20
N GLN A 102 16.64 -1.89 -4.95
CA GLN A 102 17.63 -0.91 -5.39
C GLN A 102 17.12 -0.11 -6.59
N ASP A 103 16.55 -0.77 -7.59
CA ASP A 103 16.04 -0.15 -8.81
C ASP A 103 14.77 0.68 -8.58
N TYR A 104 13.83 0.14 -7.80
CA TYR A 104 12.64 0.87 -7.35
C TYR A 104 13.06 2.13 -6.57
N LYS A 105 14.13 2.03 -5.77
CA LYS A 105 14.77 3.18 -5.08
C LYS A 105 15.34 4.26 -5.98
N GLN A 106 15.75 3.92 -7.19
CA GLN A 106 16.30 4.91 -8.12
C GLN A 106 15.23 5.46 -9.07
N ARG A 107 14.22 4.66 -9.44
CA ARG A 107 13.30 4.96 -10.54
C ARG A 107 12.01 5.68 -10.14
N ASN A 108 11.55 5.53 -8.90
CA ASN A 108 10.27 6.05 -8.42
C ASN A 108 10.39 7.15 -7.35
N TYR A 109 11.61 7.54 -6.97
CA TYR A 109 11.86 8.54 -5.95
C TYR A 109 12.11 9.92 -6.55
N GLN A 110 11.08 10.45 -7.20
CA GLN A 110 10.95 11.87 -7.55
C GLN A 110 9.62 12.38 -7.03
N TYR A 111 9.47 12.51 -5.71
CA TYR A 111 8.23 13.02 -5.11
C TYR A 111 8.55 13.96 -3.95
N ASP A 112 8.89 15.22 -4.22
CA ASP A 112 9.42 16.26 -3.29
C ASP A 112 8.70 16.51 -1.93
N LYS A 113 7.68 15.74 -1.50
CA LYS A 113 6.81 16.07 -0.36
C LYS A 113 6.50 14.91 0.58
N ALA A 114 6.72 15.19 1.86
CA ALA A 114 6.49 14.33 3.00
C ALA A 114 5.00 14.10 3.31
N VAL A 115 4.62 12.83 3.47
CA VAL A 115 3.36 12.42 4.10
C VAL A 115 3.66 12.03 5.55
N ILE A 116 3.00 12.68 6.50
CA ILE A 116 3.23 12.44 7.91
C ILE A 116 2.12 11.57 8.47
N LEU A 117 2.45 10.41 9.01
CA LEU A 117 1.51 9.56 9.73
C LEU A 117 1.76 9.69 11.24
N LEU A 118 0.76 10.11 11.99
CA LEU A 118 0.83 10.07 13.45
C LEU A 118 0.50 8.67 13.91
N ASN A 119 1.55 7.98 14.37
CA ASN A 119 1.42 6.67 14.99
C ASN A 119 1.76 6.83 16.47
N ALA A 120 0.74 6.81 17.33
CA ALA A 120 0.90 6.94 18.77
C ALA A 120 1.24 5.61 19.47
N HIS A 121 1.48 4.54 18.71
CA HIS A 121 1.86 3.24 19.25
C HIS A 121 3.17 3.30 20.08
N TYR A 122 3.16 2.64 21.25
CA TYR A 122 4.32 2.36 22.13
C TYR A 122 4.92 3.55 22.90
N GLY A 123 4.15 4.60 23.18
CA GLY A 123 4.61 5.67 24.08
C GLY A 123 5.76 6.50 23.51
N ARG A 124 6.04 6.38 22.20
CA ARG A 124 6.87 7.32 21.45
C ARG A 124 5.94 8.09 20.54
N ASN A 125 5.89 9.42 20.70
CA ASN A 125 5.29 10.32 19.71
C ASN A 125 6.22 10.44 18.51
N SER A 126 6.58 9.31 17.91
CA SER A 126 7.30 9.34 16.65
C SER A 126 6.28 9.65 15.58
N VAL A 127 6.27 10.91 15.19
CA VAL A 127 5.66 11.34 13.96
C VAL A 127 6.45 10.67 12.84
N LEU A 128 5.85 9.66 12.22
CA LEU A 128 6.46 8.98 11.09
C LEU A 128 6.29 9.90 9.90
N ILE A 129 7.33 10.67 9.61
CA ILE A 129 7.41 11.29 8.30
C ILE A 129 7.85 10.19 7.35
N VAL A 130 6.91 9.86 6.48
CA VAL A 130 7.24 9.13 5.26
C VAL A 130 7.80 10.18 4.32
N LYS A 131 9.12 10.32 4.38
CA LYS A 131 9.83 11.05 3.35
C LYS A 131 9.87 10.20 2.09
N GLU A 132 10.22 10.85 0.99
CA GLU A 132 10.73 10.15 -0.17
C GLU A 132 11.72 9.08 0.28
N GLY A 133 11.54 7.87 -0.24
CA GLY A 133 12.39 6.71 0.03
C GLY A 133 11.66 5.55 0.68
N GLY A 134 10.41 5.75 1.13
CA GLY A 134 9.87 4.93 2.23
C GLY A 134 10.75 5.06 3.48
N CYS A 135 11.63 6.08 3.49
CA CYS A 135 12.57 6.34 4.56
C CYS A 135 11.75 6.93 5.70
N ARG A 136 11.72 6.16 6.80
CA ARG A 136 11.05 6.54 8.02
C ARG A 136 11.97 7.52 8.72
N GLU A 137 11.64 8.79 8.63
CA GLU A 137 12.24 9.77 9.53
C GLU A 137 11.27 10.04 10.65
N THR A 138 11.73 9.85 11.88
CA THR A 138 11.06 10.41 13.02
C THR A 138 11.37 11.89 13.03
N VAL A 139 10.38 12.72 12.78
CA VAL A 139 10.52 14.16 13.01
C VAL A 139 9.90 14.48 14.34
N ASP A 140 10.65 15.18 15.18
CA ASP A 140 10.06 15.76 16.37
C ASP A 140 9.27 16.99 15.94
N LEU A 141 7.94 16.88 15.95
CA LEU A 141 7.10 18.05 15.75
C LEU A 141 7.31 18.95 16.97
N ASN A 142 7.57 20.22 16.71
CA ASN A 142 7.66 21.23 17.77
C ASN A 142 6.26 21.56 18.30
N ILE A 143 5.65 20.61 19.00
CA ILE A 143 4.36 20.72 19.67
C ILE A 143 4.55 20.77 21.18
N SER A 144 3.58 21.37 21.86
CA SER A 144 3.54 21.48 23.30
C SER A 144 3.50 20.10 23.97
N ASP A 145 4.11 19.99 25.16
CA ASP A 145 4.03 18.75 25.96
C ASP A 145 2.60 18.41 26.36
N GLU A 146 1.72 19.42 26.45
CA GLU A 146 0.30 19.23 26.71
C GLU A 146 -0.38 18.53 25.52
N LEU A 147 -0.30 19.09 24.32
CA LEU A 147 -0.88 18.46 23.13
C LEU A 147 -0.30 17.06 22.88
N ARG A 148 1.00 16.90 23.13
CA ARG A 148 1.69 15.61 23.05
C ARG A 148 1.08 14.57 24.01
N ARG A 149 0.76 14.95 25.26
CA ARG A 149 0.07 14.08 26.21
C ARG A 149 -1.35 13.77 25.76
N ASP A 150 -2.08 14.74 25.25
CA ASP A 150 -3.48 14.54 24.84
C ASP A 150 -3.61 13.59 23.64
N ILE A 151 -2.69 13.68 22.67
CA ILE A 151 -2.61 12.71 21.55
C ILE A 151 -2.33 11.30 22.09
N HIS A 152 -1.47 11.16 23.09
CA HIS A 152 -1.16 9.88 23.71
C HIS A 152 -2.33 9.29 24.49
N ASP A 153 -3.03 10.09 25.27
CA ASP A 153 -4.18 9.64 26.04
C ASP A 153 -5.31 9.24 25.11
N TRP A 154 -5.53 10.00 24.03
CA TRP A 154 -6.44 9.63 22.95
C TRP A 154 -6.09 8.26 22.33
N ASP A 155 -4.85 8.01 21.88
CA ASP A 155 -4.51 6.69 21.35
C ASP A 155 -4.69 5.58 22.39
N ARG A 156 -4.30 5.84 23.65
CA ARG A 156 -4.47 4.86 24.73
C ARG A 156 -5.93 4.48 24.94
N GLU A 157 -6.84 5.45 24.92
CA GLU A 157 -8.29 5.22 24.98
C GLU A 157 -8.74 4.30 23.85
N PHE A 158 -8.26 4.52 22.63
CA PHE A 158 -8.59 3.65 21.49
C PHE A 158 -8.04 2.23 21.68
N GLN A 159 -6.76 2.09 22.05
CA GLN A 159 -6.14 0.78 22.24
C GLN A 159 -6.83 -0.02 23.35
N ALA A 160 -7.32 0.66 24.41
CA ALA A 160 -8.05 0.02 25.50
C ALA A 160 -9.40 -0.58 25.06
N THR A 161 -9.96 -0.14 23.94
CA THR A 161 -11.22 -0.68 23.39
C THR A 161 -11.02 -1.93 22.52
N ARG A 162 -9.78 -2.38 22.31
CA ARG A 162 -9.49 -3.51 21.42
C ARG A 162 -9.68 -4.84 22.14
N VAL A 163 -10.49 -5.71 21.56
CA VAL A 163 -10.62 -7.11 21.98
C VAL A 163 -9.67 -7.97 21.14
N LEU A 164 -8.98 -8.91 21.80
CA LEU A 164 -7.95 -9.76 21.20
C LEU A 164 -8.42 -10.57 19.97
N TYR A 165 -9.73 -10.85 19.86
CA TYR A 165 -10.33 -11.40 18.64
C TYR A 165 -11.87 -11.33 18.68
N PRO A 166 -12.56 -11.01 17.56
CA PRO A 166 -12.02 -10.48 16.30
C PRO A 166 -11.44 -9.07 16.47
N LEU A 167 -10.44 -8.73 15.64
CA LEU A 167 -9.79 -7.41 15.61
C LEU A 167 -10.77 -6.31 15.13
N ALA A 168 -11.64 -5.86 16.02
CA ALA A 168 -12.47 -4.68 15.86
C ALA A 168 -12.28 -3.79 17.10
N SER A 169 -12.34 -2.47 16.93
CA SER A 169 -12.56 -1.62 18.10
C SER A 169 -13.96 -1.95 18.62
N SER A 170 -14.06 -2.26 19.90
CA SER A 170 -15.34 -2.46 20.57
C SER A 170 -15.47 -1.40 21.64
N PHE A 171 -15.61 -0.14 21.19
CA PHE A 171 -16.11 0.89 22.09
C PHE A 171 -17.37 0.36 22.80
N PRO A 172 -17.52 0.60 24.11
CA PRO A 172 -18.61 0.03 24.90
C PRO A 172 -19.99 0.51 24.43
N SER A 173 -20.05 1.59 23.67
CA SER A 173 -21.25 2.10 23.01
C SER A 173 -20.91 2.94 21.78
N LYS A 174 -21.93 3.26 20.97
CA LYS A 174 -21.79 4.22 19.84
C LYS A 174 -21.45 5.61 20.34
N GLU A 175 -21.97 5.97 21.51
CA GLU A 175 -21.70 7.24 22.19
C GLU A 175 -20.23 7.34 22.60
N ALA A 176 -19.65 6.27 23.14
CA ALA A 176 -18.22 6.21 23.48
C ALA A 176 -17.34 6.34 22.22
N ALA A 177 -17.71 5.65 21.14
CA ALA A 177 -17.03 5.82 19.85
C ALA A 177 -17.12 7.27 19.36
N LYS A 178 -18.29 7.90 19.44
CA LYS A 178 -18.49 9.29 19.02
C LYS A 178 -17.63 10.27 19.85
N ILE A 179 -17.61 10.11 21.18
CA ILE A 179 -16.77 10.94 22.08
C ILE A 179 -15.31 10.86 21.65
N HIS A 180 -14.81 9.65 21.40
CA HIS A 180 -13.44 9.42 20.94
C HIS A 180 -13.15 10.08 19.57
N GLN A 181 -14.10 10.01 18.65
CA GLN A 181 -13.99 10.64 17.33
C GLN A 181 -14.00 12.17 17.42
N ASP A 182 -14.85 12.74 18.28
CA ASP A 182 -14.90 14.18 18.53
C ASP A 182 -13.60 14.67 19.18
N HIS A 183 -13.03 13.89 20.11
CA HIS A 183 -11.72 14.15 20.68
C HIS A 183 -10.63 14.19 19.60
N GLY A 184 -10.61 13.23 18.68
CA GLY A 184 -9.66 13.22 17.56
C GLY A 184 -9.77 14.44 16.63
N ARG A 185 -10.99 14.98 16.40
CA ARG A 185 -11.18 16.22 15.64
C ARG A 185 -10.61 17.44 16.35
N ILE A 186 -10.79 17.52 17.67
CA ILE A 186 -10.23 18.60 18.51
C ILE A 186 -8.70 18.55 18.45
N LEU A 187 -8.11 17.36 18.59
CA LEU A 187 -6.66 17.17 18.50
C LEU A 187 -6.10 17.53 17.13
N ARG A 188 -6.80 17.18 16.04
CA ARG A 188 -6.42 17.62 14.69
C ARG A 188 -6.32 19.14 14.59
N GLN A 189 -7.31 19.86 15.14
CA GLN A 189 -7.32 21.32 15.06
C GLN A 189 -6.18 21.92 15.90
N ARG A 190 -6.03 21.48 17.15
CA ARG A 190 -4.93 21.92 18.02
C ARG A 190 -3.56 21.66 17.40
N LEU A 191 -3.39 20.48 16.80
CA LEU A 191 -2.16 20.14 16.10
C LEU A 191 -1.91 21.06 14.91
N GLN A 192 -2.95 21.34 14.11
CA GLN A 192 -2.85 22.27 12.99
C GLN A 192 -2.47 23.69 13.44
N ASP A 193 -2.99 24.13 14.59
CA ASP A 193 -2.73 25.46 15.14
C ASP A 193 -1.29 25.58 15.68
N GLU A 194 -0.76 24.53 16.31
CA GLU A 194 0.60 24.53 16.87
C GLU A 194 1.70 24.40 15.80
N ILE A 195 1.52 23.54 14.80
CA ILE A 195 2.55 23.32 13.76
C ILE A 195 2.49 24.36 12.62
N GLY A 196 1.47 25.21 12.61
CA GLY A 196 1.30 26.30 11.64
C GLY A 196 0.93 25.84 10.22
N GLY A 197 0.95 26.79 9.28
CA GLY A 197 0.46 26.61 7.91
C GLY A 197 1.40 25.84 6.96
N GLU A 198 2.61 25.49 7.39
CA GLU A 198 3.54 24.66 6.61
C GLU A 198 2.98 23.24 6.40
N TYR A 199 2.14 22.79 7.33
CA TYR A 199 1.53 21.48 7.34
C TYR A 199 0.01 21.58 7.22
N LEU A 200 -0.60 20.64 6.51
CA LEU A 200 -2.03 20.39 6.51
C LEU A 200 -2.30 19.12 7.33
N VAL A 201 -3.00 19.25 8.45
CA VAL A 201 -3.43 18.09 9.25
C VAL A 201 -4.79 17.59 8.78
N ILE A 202 -4.90 16.29 8.52
CA ILE A 202 -6.10 15.59 8.07
C ILE A 202 -6.41 14.52 9.10
N TYR A 203 -7.65 14.48 9.58
CA TYR A 203 -8.12 13.43 10.47
C TYR A 203 -8.98 12.42 9.70
N LEU A 204 -8.55 11.15 9.68
CA LEU A 204 -9.27 10.09 8.98
C LEU A 204 -10.01 9.20 9.99
N LEU A 205 -11.34 9.22 9.90
CA LEU A 205 -12.24 8.37 10.67
C LEU A 205 -12.52 7.07 9.91
N ASN A 206 -12.48 5.93 10.61
CA ASN A 206 -12.93 4.62 10.11
C ASN A 206 -12.19 4.11 8.86
N TYR A 207 -10.86 4.07 8.92
CA TYR A 207 -10.06 3.42 7.88
C TYR A 207 -10.35 1.91 7.73
N GLY A 208 -11.03 1.30 8.73
CA GLY A 208 -11.35 -0.12 8.81
C GLY A 208 -12.70 -0.60 8.24
N SER A 209 -13.57 0.27 7.72
CA SER A 209 -14.84 -0.22 7.13
C SER A 209 -14.55 -1.00 5.84
N ARG A 210 -15.19 -2.17 5.67
CA ARG A 210 -15.06 -3.09 4.50
C ARG A 210 -15.17 -2.42 3.12
N TYR A 211 -15.60 -1.16 3.05
CA TYR A 211 -15.73 -0.36 1.85
C TYR A 211 -14.45 0.37 1.40
N VAL A 212 -13.41 0.48 2.25
CA VAL A 212 -12.18 1.20 1.87
C VAL A 212 -11.11 0.27 1.32
N VAL A 213 -11.06 -0.99 1.80
CA VAL A 213 -10.18 -2.02 1.24
C VAL A 213 -10.52 -2.31 -0.22
N THR A 214 -11.78 -2.09 -0.64
CA THR A 214 -12.23 -2.22 -2.04
C THR A 214 -12.29 -0.90 -2.81
N ASN A 215 -11.96 0.24 -2.19
CA ASN A 215 -12.09 1.54 -2.86
C ASN A 215 -10.89 2.47 -2.62
N GLN A 216 -9.69 1.96 -2.91
CA GLN A 216 -8.41 2.70 -2.99
C GLN A 216 -8.49 3.96 -3.89
N ASN A 217 -9.41 3.95 -4.86
CA ASN A 217 -9.77 5.13 -5.66
C ASN A 217 -10.22 6.33 -4.81
N MET A 218 -10.82 6.11 -3.63
CA MET A 218 -11.35 7.18 -2.79
C MET A 218 -10.24 7.99 -2.13
N MET A 219 -9.19 7.32 -1.64
CA MET A 219 -8.08 7.98 -0.94
C MET A 219 -7.09 8.61 -1.90
N THR A 220 -6.82 7.96 -3.05
CA THR A 220 -6.06 8.60 -4.12
C THR A 220 -6.79 9.83 -4.65
N ARG A 221 -8.13 9.76 -4.84
CA ARG A 221 -8.93 10.94 -5.19
C ARG A 221 -8.98 11.97 -4.08
N ALA A 222 -9.00 11.56 -2.80
CA ALA A 222 -8.97 12.48 -1.68
C ALA A 222 -7.63 13.21 -1.63
N ILE A 223 -6.50 12.50 -1.71
CA ILE A 223 -5.16 13.08 -1.74
C ILE A 223 -4.99 13.96 -2.98
N GLN A 224 -5.45 13.53 -4.16
CA GLN A 224 -5.39 14.34 -5.38
C GLN A 224 -6.27 15.59 -5.28
N ARG A 225 -7.52 15.47 -4.81
CA ARG A 225 -8.40 16.63 -4.58
C ARG A 225 -7.80 17.58 -3.56
N LEU A 226 -7.25 17.05 -2.46
CA LEU A 226 -6.56 17.85 -1.47
C LEU A 226 -5.40 18.59 -2.14
N ARG A 227 -4.58 17.92 -2.94
CA ARG A 227 -3.50 18.55 -3.71
C ARG A 227 -4.00 19.68 -4.61
N ASP A 228 -5.09 19.42 -5.34
CA ASP A 228 -5.71 20.40 -6.23
C ASP A 228 -6.30 21.59 -5.44
N GLU A 229 -6.75 21.39 -4.20
CA GLU A 229 -7.33 22.40 -3.31
C GLU A 229 -6.29 23.20 -2.51
N ILE A 230 -5.19 22.58 -2.06
CA ILE A 230 -4.19 23.19 -1.18
C ILE A 230 -2.93 23.69 -1.89
N GLY A 231 -2.77 23.36 -3.17
CA GLY A 231 -1.61 23.74 -3.98
C GLY A 231 -0.34 22.97 -3.60
N ASP A 232 0.66 23.08 -4.47
CA ASP A 232 1.91 22.31 -4.40
C ASP A 232 2.92 22.85 -3.35
N GLU A 233 2.51 23.53 -2.28
CA GLU A 233 3.48 24.12 -1.33
C GLU A 233 3.39 23.56 0.10
N ARG A 234 2.30 22.87 0.47
CA ARG A 234 2.12 22.39 1.85
C ARG A 234 2.51 20.93 2.04
N ARG A 235 3.05 20.60 3.22
CA ARG A 235 3.27 19.23 3.69
C ARG A 235 1.96 18.68 4.26
N VAL A 236 1.71 17.37 4.20
CA VAL A 236 0.43 16.79 4.65
C VAL A 236 0.66 15.83 5.81
N ILE A 237 -0.15 15.95 6.86
CA ILE A 237 -0.19 15.08 8.03
C ILE A 237 -1.53 14.38 8.10
N PHE A 238 -1.52 13.07 8.25
CA PHE A 238 -2.69 12.27 8.58
C PHE A 238 -2.64 11.83 10.06
N LEU A 239 -3.66 12.22 10.80
CA LEU A 239 -4.04 11.65 12.09
C LEU A 239 -5.00 10.50 11.79
N ILE A 240 -4.50 9.25 11.88
CA ILE A 240 -5.25 8.04 11.54
C ILE A 240 -5.56 7.26 12.81
N ASN A 241 -6.79 6.76 12.89
CA ASN A 241 -7.18 5.77 13.89
C ASN A 241 -7.57 4.46 13.19
N ASP A 242 -6.77 3.40 13.30
CA ASP A 242 -6.95 2.13 12.55
C ASP A 242 -7.16 0.92 13.46
N GLU A 243 -8.19 0.12 13.14
CA GLU A 243 -8.64 -1.04 13.91
C GLU A 243 -7.83 -2.33 13.62
N ARG A 244 -7.10 -2.43 12.50
CA ARG A 244 -6.38 -3.66 12.12
C ARG A 244 -4.89 -3.57 12.39
N ARG A 245 -4.29 -4.65 12.93
CA ARG A 245 -2.83 -4.79 12.99
C ARG A 245 -2.30 -4.84 11.55
N HIS A 246 -1.57 -3.81 11.17
CA HIS A 246 -0.12 -3.88 10.94
C HIS A 246 0.33 -2.50 10.42
N PRO A 247 1.27 -1.80 11.09
CA PRO A 247 1.95 -0.66 10.46
C PRO A 247 2.77 -1.10 9.24
N GLU A 248 2.95 -2.40 9.03
CA GLU A 248 3.53 -2.96 7.81
C GLU A 248 2.50 -3.31 6.75
N THR A 249 1.21 -3.56 7.05
CA THR A 249 0.17 -3.98 6.08
C THR A 249 -0.72 -2.81 5.68
N CYS A 250 -1.09 -1.93 6.60
CA CYS A 250 -1.74 -0.65 6.27
C CYS A 250 -0.76 0.27 5.51
N PHE A 251 0.54 0.07 5.72
CA PHE A 251 1.60 0.77 5.02
C PHE A 251 2.17 -0.01 3.82
N PHE A 252 2.17 -1.35 3.79
CA PHE A 252 2.38 -2.14 2.56
C PHE A 252 1.32 -1.74 1.54
N LEU A 253 0.07 -1.61 1.96
CA LEU A 253 -1.02 -1.16 1.10
C LEU A 253 -0.89 0.32 0.70
N TYR A 254 -0.14 1.12 1.44
CA TYR A 254 0.12 2.55 1.15
C TYR A 254 1.36 2.75 0.26
N CYS A 255 2.42 1.94 0.44
CA CYS A 255 3.64 1.95 -0.36
C CYS A 255 3.52 1.13 -1.65
N CYS A 256 2.70 0.08 -1.70
CA CYS A 256 2.57 -0.78 -2.88
C CYS A 256 1.51 -0.33 -3.89
N ARG A 257 0.83 0.82 -3.75
CA ARG A 257 -0.26 1.14 -4.69
C ARG A 257 -0.56 2.65 -4.82
N VAL A 258 0.22 3.31 -5.67
CA VAL A 258 -0.09 4.64 -6.23
C VAL A 258 -0.31 4.49 -7.74
N LEU A 259 -1.59 4.25 -8.16
CA LEU A 259 -2.25 4.60 -9.45
C LEU A 259 -2.90 3.50 -10.35
N ARG A 260 -4.22 3.34 -10.19
CA ARG A 260 -5.29 3.18 -11.21
C ARG A 260 -4.98 2.61 -12.61
N PHE A 261 -5.78 1.61 -13.02
CA PHE A 261 -6.65 1.72 -14.21
C PHE A 261 -7.80 0.68 -14.18
N TYR A 262 -9.04 1.18 -14.15
CA TYR A 262 -10.19 0.69 -14.92
C TYR A 262 -11.27 1.77 -14.75
N TRP A 263 -11.45 2.64 -15.75
CA TRP A 263 -12.73 3.31 -16.07
C TRP A 263 -12.76 3.93 -17.48
N THR A 264 -12.04 3.33 -18.45
CA THR A 264 -12.18 3.68 -19.88
C THR A 264 -12.76 2.54 -20.73
N VAL A 265 -12.98 1.34 -20.17
CA VAL A 265 -13.62 0.20 -20.89
C VAL A 265 -15.12 0.09 -20.57
N ALA A 266 -15.62 0.74 -19.51
CA ALA A 266 -17.05 0.72 -19.17
C ALA A 266 -17.89 1.72 -19.99
N LEU A 267 -17.29 2.78 -20.54
CA LEU A 267 -18.01 3.79 -21.33
C LEU A 267 -18.18 3.42 -22.82
N SER A 268 -17.35 2.53 -23.35
CA SER A 268 -17.49 1.97 -24.71
C SER A 268 -18.48 0.80 -24.79
N TYR A 269 -18.73 0.09 -23.68
CA TYR A 269 -19.79 -0.93 -23.61
C TYR A 269 -21.18 -0.34 -23.32
N VAL A 270 -21.27 0.72 -22.52
CA VAL A 270 -22.57 1.36 -22.22
C VAL A 270 -23.06 2.22 -23.40
N SER A 271 -22.16 2.83 -24.18
CA SER A 271 -22.57 3.54 -25.41
C SER A 271 -23.09 2.59 -26.49
N SER A 272 -22.50 1.41 -26.63
CA SER A 272 -22.91 0.41 -27.62
C SER A 272 -24.24 -0.29 -27.23
N PHE A 273 -24.49 -0.44 -25.93
CA PHE A 273 -25.75 -1.01 -25.43
C PHE A 273 -26.94 -0.04 -25.52
N PHE A 274 -26.72 1.27 -25.30
CA PHE A 274 -27.77 2.28 -25.41
C PHE A 274 -28.15 2.62 -26.86
N ILE A 275 -27.19 2.62 -27.79
CA ILE A 275 -27.48 2.84 -29.22
C ILE A 275 -28.31 1.68 -29.79
N HIS A 276 -28.10 0.46 -29.32
CA HIS A 276 -28.87 -0.69 -29.81
C HIS A 276 -30.31 -0.72 -29.25
N LEU A 277 -30.52 -0.29 -28.00
CA LEU A 277 -31.83 -0.23 -27.34
C LEU A 277 -32.72 0.90 -27.89
N LEU A 278 -32.15 2.04 -28.29
CA LEU A 278 -32.92 3.14 -28.90
C LEU A 278 -33.33 2.87 -30.35
N SER A 279 -32.63 1.97 -31.06
CA SER A 279 -32.99 1.59 -32.44
C SER A 279 -34.21 0.64 -32.53
N ARG A 280 -34.59 -0.03 -31.43
CA ARG A 280 -35.69 -1.01 -31.42
C ARG A 280 -37.05 -0.46 -31.01
N ASN A 281 -37.14 0.78 -30.53
CA ASN A 281 -38.39 1.39 -30.05
C ASN A 281 -39.00 2.43 -31.01
N ASN A 282 -38.49 2.55 -32.24
CA ASN A 282 -38.99 3.49 -33.26
C ASN A 282 -39.58 2.79 -34.51
N HIS A 283 -40.12 1.58 -34.35
CA HIS A 283 -40.96 0.91 -35.36
C HIS A 283 -42.22 0.34 -34.71
#